data_AF-A0A832IGY3-F1
#
_entry.id   AF-A0A832IGY3-F1
#
_cell.length_a   1.000
_cell.length_b   1.000
_cell.length_c   1.000
_cell.angle_alpha   90.00
_cell.angle_beta   90.00
_cell.angle_gamma   90.00
#
_symmetry.space_group_name_H-M   'P 1'
#
loop_
_entity.id
_entity.type
_entity.pdbx_description
1 polymer ?
#
loop_
_entity_poly.entity_id
_entity_poly.type
_entity_poly.pdbx_seq_one_letter_code
_entity_poly.pdbx_strand_id
1 'polypeptide(L)'
;MKKYQLFLLLTFLLLNSCNSEDNFIDLSPFNDFMIELTVFFNSNSTGNYKFDTEYFKTNGFDQLITEPASFEGSMPSNHQSTFFKVVKEYKKVGVKIMAIDNIVGYKLRISAISGYPDGETVVNIENNLYDNEETTIIYNFESNELFIN
;
A
#
# COMPACT_ATOMS: atom_id res chain seq x y z
N MET A 1 -14.94 -28.52 49.08
CA MET A 1 -15.70 -28.46 47.82
C MET A 1 -15.71 -27.11 47.08
N LYS A 2 -15.25 -25.98 47.65
CA LYS A 2 -15.36 -24.66 46.98
C LYS A 2 -14.19 -24.25 46.04
N LYS A 3 -13.02 -24.90 46.10
CA LYS A 3 -11.84 -24.50 45.31
C LYS A 3 -11.84 -25.01 43.86
N TYR A 4 -12.42 -26.18 43.60
CA TYR A 4 -12.46 -26.77 42.26
C TYR A 4 -13.52 -26.12 41.35
N GLN A 5 -14.59 -25.54 41.91
CA GLN A 5 -15.61 -24.84 41.13
C GLN A 5 -15.11 -23.53 40.53
N LEU A 6 -14.23 -22.81 41.22
CA LEU A 6 -13.63 -21.58 40.70
C LEU A 6 -12.68 -21.87 39.53
N PHE A 7 -11.93 -22.97 39.61
CA PHE A 7 -11.00 -23.37 38.55
C PHE A 7 -11.75 -23.81 37.28
N LEU A 8 -12.87 -24.52 37.44
CA LEU A 8 -13.71 -24.99 36.33
C LEU A 8 -14.44 -23.83 35.62
N LEU A 9 -14.82 -22.79 36.36
CA LEU A 9 -15.40 -21.57 35.81
C LEU A 9 -14.36 -20.73 35.06
N LEU A 10 -13.12 -20.67 35.57
CA LEU A 10 -12.02 -19.95 34.92
C LEU A 10 -11.59 -20.61 33.60
N THR A 11 -11.55 -21.95 33.54
CA THR A 11 -11.27 -22.67 32.29
C THR A 11 -12.41 -22.54 31.27
N PHE A 12 -13.66 -22.39 31.70
CA PHE A 12 -14.80 -22.15 30.79
C PHE A 12 -14.79 -20.74 30.18
N LEU A 13 -14.29 -19.74 30.91
CA LEU A 13 -14.16 -18.37 30.42
C LEU A 13 -13.03 -18.22 29.39
N LEU A 14 -11.95 -19.00 29.52
CA LEU A 14 -10.83 -19.00 28.58
C LEU A 14 -11.13 -19.75 27.27
N LEU A 15 -12.15 -20.62 27.24
CA LEU A 15 -12.56 -21.34 26.02
C LEU A 15 -13.54 -20.55 25.14
N ASN A 16 -14.10 -19.45 25.63
CA ASN A 16 -15.00 -18.57 24.86
C ASN A 16 -14.30 -17.35 24.24
N SER A 17 -13.00 -17.16 24.46
CA SER A 17 -12.25 -16.01 23.90
C SER A 17 -11.64 -16.27 22.53
N CYS A 18 -12.00 -17.38 21.86
CA CYS A 18 -11.46 -17.75 20.57
C CYS A 18 -12.58 -17.76 19.53
N ASN A 19 -13.21 -16.60 19.28
CA ASN A 19 -14.10 -16.40 18.14
C ASN A 19 -13.97 -14.95 17.66
N SER A 20 -12.80 -14.58 17.13
CA SER A 20 -12.82 -13.81 15.90
C SER A 20 -12.59 -14.85 14.80
N GLU A 21 -13.68 -15.43 14.30
CA GLU A 21 -13.64 -16.02 12.97
C GLU A 21 -13.28 -14.85 12.05
N ASP A 22 -12.00 -14.70 11.71
CA ASP A 22 -11.58 -13.85 10.61
C ASP A 22 -12.24 -14.43 9.36
N ASN A 23 -13.45 -13.95 9.08
CA ASN A 23 -14.25 -14.42 7.98
C ASN A 23 -13.49 -14.07 6.70
N PHE A 24 -12.91 -15.09 6.08
CA PHE A 24 -12.22 -14.94 4.81
C PHE A 24 -13.22 -14.46 3.75
N ILE A 25 -12.87 -13.35 3.11
CA ILE A 25 -13.58 -12.78 1.97
C ILE A 25 -12.83 -13.16 0.70
N ASP A 26 -13.53 -13.83 -0.22
CA ASP A 26 -13.03 -14.07 -1.57
C ASP A 26 -12.91 -12.75 -2.32
N LEU A 27 -11.69 -12.40 -2.75
CA LEU A 27 -11.40 -11.16 -3.46
C LEU A 27 -11.61 -11.26 -4.97
N SER A 28 -11.90 -12.46 -5.51
CA SER A 28 -12.09 -12.69 -6.94
C SER A 28 -13.21 -11.83 -7.57
N PRO A 29 -14.33 -11.52 -6.88
CA PRO A 29 -15.39 -10.66 -7.44
C PRO A 29 -15.04 -9.18 -7.51
N PHE A 30 -13.99 -8.73 -6.83
CA PHE A 30 -13.59 -7.31 -6.81
C PHE A 30 -12.79 -6.96 -8.07
N ASN A 31 -12.97 -5.71 -8.53
CA ASN A 31 -12.25 -5.19 -9.69
C ASN A 31 -10.74 -5.10 -9.41
N ASP A 32 -9.96 -5.15 -10.48
CA ASP A 32 -8.53 -4.91 -10.41
C ASP A 32 -8.23 -3.42 -10.63
N PHE A 33 -7.40 -2.87 -9.74
CA PHE A 33 -6.85 -1.54 -9.84
C PHE A 33 -5.33 -1.62 -10.04
N MET A 34 -4.80 -0.64 -10.75
CA MET A 34 -3.37 -0.47 -10.94
C MET A 34 -2.90 0.76 -10.18
N ILE A 35 -1.88 0.55 -9.36
CA ILE A 35 -1.04 1.59 -8.79
C ILE A 35 0.09 1.83 -9.78
N GLU A 36 0.13 3.04 -10.33
CA GLU A 36 1.20 3.56 -11.19
C GLU A 36 1.98 4.61 -10.41
N LEU A 37 3.23 4.28 -10.06
CA LEU A 37 4.15 5.17 -9.39
C LEU A 37 5.21 5.62 -10.38
N THR A 38 5.21 6.90 -10.75
CA THR A 38 6.32 7.53 -11.46
C THR A 38 7.19 8.26 -10.46
N VAL A 39 8.50 8.01 -10.47
CA VAL A 39 9.49 8.71 -9.65
C VAL A 39 10.30 9.62 -10.55
N PHE A 40 10.52 10.86 -10.09
CA PHE A 40 11.32 11.85 -10.78
C PHE A 40 12.68 11.98 -10.12
N PHE A 41 13.71 12.08 -10.95
CA PHE A 41 15.09 12.06 -10.50
C PHE A 41 15.82 13.38 -10.77
N ASN A 42 16.85 13.66 -9.97
CA ASN A 42 17.62 14.90 -10.07
C ASN A 42 18.45 14.95 -11.36
N SER A 43 18.07 15.80 -12.32
CA SER A 43 18.76 15.94 -13.61
C SER A 43 20.17 16.55 -13.55
N ASN A 44 20.54 17.13 -12.40
CA ASN A 44 21.89 17.64 -12.19
C ASN A 44 22.83 16.59 -11.57
N SER A 45 22.32 15.42 -11.20
CA SER A 45 23.13 14.34 -10.63
C SER A 45 23.68 13.43 -11.71
N THR A 46 24.93 13.02 -11.53
CA THR A 46 25.57 11.96 -12.33
C THR A 46 25.56 10.61 -11.59
N GLY A 47 24.91 10.54 -10.43
CA GLY A 47 24.82 9.37 -9.57
C GLY A 47 23.75 8.38 -10.01
N ASN A 48 23.74 7.21 -9.35
CA ASN A 48 22.64 6.25 -9.45
C ASN A 48 21.47 6.73 -8.59
N TYR A 49 20.24 6.37 -8.96
CA TYR A 49 19.08 6.59 -8.09
C TYR A 49 18.93 5.45 -7.09
N LYS A 50 18.32 5.74 -5.94
CA LYS A 50 17.82 4.74 -5.00
C LYS A 50 16.58 5.22 -4.29
N PHE A 51 15.57 4.37 -4.19
CA PHE A 51 14.41 4.58 -3.34
C PHE A 51 13.80 3.23 -2.94
N ASP A 52 13.16 3.22 -1.79
CA ASP A 52 12.40 2.08 -1.29
C ASP A 52 10.91 2.39 -1.31
N THR A 53 10.10 1.35 -1.41
CA THR A 53 8.64 1.45 -1.40
C THR A 53 8.02 0.35 -0.57
N GLU A 54 6.84 0.63 -0.01
CA GLU A 54 5.95 -0.39 0.54
C GLU A 54 4.57 -0.22 -0.09
N TYR A 55 4.10 -1.24 -0.81
CA TYR A 55 2.75 -1.24 -1.37
C TYR A 55 1.77 -1.76 -0.33
N PHE A 56 0.73 -0.99 -0.03
CA PHE A 56 -0.32 -1.38 0.89
C PHE A 56 -1.49 -1.99 0.12
N LYS A 57 -2.06 -3.07 0.66
CA LYS A 57 -3.37 -3.59 0.23
C LYS A 57 -4.06 -4.30 1.39
N THR A 58 -5.38 -4.30 1.41
CA THR A 58 -6.15 -5.13 2.34
C THR A 58 -6.31 -6.53 1.74
N ASN A 59 -6.06 -7.59 2.52
CA ASN A 59 -6.20 -8.98 2.08
C ASN A 59 -7.60 -9.56 2.42
N GLY A 60 -7.89 -10.80 1.99
CA GLY A 60 -9.18 -11.45 2.26
C GLY A 60 -9.48 -11.72 3.75
N PHE A 61 -8.52 -11.54 4.66
CA PHE A 61 -8.73 -11.62 6.11
C PHE A 61 -8.96 -10.26 6.75
N ASP A 62 -9.27 -9.23 5.95
CA ASP A 62 -9.49 -7.86 6.42
C ASP A 62 -8.26 -7.23 7.11
N GLN A 63 -7.06 -7.65 6.70
CA GLN A 63 -5.80 -7.14 7.23
C GLN A 63 -5.10 -6.27 6.20
N LEU A 64 -4.64 -5.09 6.63
CA LEU A 64 -3.74 -4.27 5.83
C LEU A 64 -2.35 -4.93 5.82
N ILE A 65 -1.94 -5.39 4.66
CA ILE A 65 -0.62 -6.00 4.45
C ILE A 65 0.24 -5.10 3.58
N THR A 66 1.56 -5.22 3.75
CA THR A 66 2.56 -4.48 2.99
C THR A 66 3.41 -5.43 2.15
N GLU A 67 3.81 -4.95 0.97
CA GLU A 67 4.79 -5.61 0.12
C GLU A 67 5.94 -4.64 -0.16
N PRO A 68 7.11 -4.84 0.44
CA PRO A 68 8.26 -3.96 0.23
C PRO A 68 8.89 -4.20 -1.15
N ALA A 69 9.38 -3.15 -1.78
CA ALA A 69 10.22 -3.21 -2.98
C ALA A 69 11.28 -2.11 -2.94
N SER A 70 12.49 -2.45 -3.38
CA SER A 70 13.63 -1.53 -3.46
C SER A 70 14.05 -1.37 -4.92
N PHE A 71 14.32 -0.14 -5.32
CA PHE A 71 14.69 0.21 -6.68
C PHE A 71 15.97 1.03 -6.68
N GLU A 72 16.95 0.56 -7.44
CA GLU A 72 18.22 1.25 -7.64
C GLU A 72 18.72 1.02 -9.06
N GLY A 73 19.43 2.01 -9.60
CA GLY A 73 19.98 1.90 -10.95
C GLY A 73 20.57 3.20 -11.47
N SER A 74 21.07 3.15 -12.70
CA SER A 74 21.56 4.35 -13.37
C SER A 74 20.40 5.23 -13.81
N MET A 75 20.63 6.54 -13.73
CA MET A 75 19.67 7.56 -14.14
C MET A 75 19.20 7.34 -15.60
N PRO A 76 17.89 7.21 -15.87
CA PRO A 76 17.38 7.19 -17.24
C PRO A 76 17.51 8.58 -17.87
N SER A 77 17.64 8.65 -19.19
CA SER A 77 17.88 9.90 -19.92
C SER A 77 16.75 10.93 -19.81
N ASN A 78 15.52 10.47 -19.55
CA ASN A 78 14.34 11.32 -19.31
C ASN A 78 14.15 11.67 -17.82
N HIS A 79 15.06 11.25 -16.93
CA HIS A 79 15.04 11.54 -15.50
C HIS A 79 13.76 11.12 -14.76
N GLN A 80 13.09 10.07 -15.24
CA GLN A 80 11.94 9.49 -14.55
C GLN A 80 11.83 7.99 -14.81
N SER A 81 11.19 7.26 -13.91
CA SER A 81 10.84 5.85 -14.11
C SER A 81 9.47 5.55 -13.53
N THR A 82 8.72 4.69 -14.21
CA THR A 82 7.35 4.34 -13.84
C THR A 82 7.28 2.86 -13.46
N PHE A 83 6.63 2.58 -12.34
CA PHE A 83 6.48 1.27 -11.72
C PHE A 83 5.00 0.97 -11.54
N PHE A 84 4.63 -0.30 -11.70
CA PHE A 84 3.23 -0.72 -11.70
C PHE A 84 3.00 -1.82 -10.67
N LYS A 85 1.87 -1.75 -9.98
CA LYS A 85 1.39 -2.79 -9.08
C LYS A 85 -0.11 -3.00 -9.26
N VAL A 86 -0.53 -4.24 -9.45
CA VAL A 86 -1.95 -4.61 -9.51
C VAL A 86 -2.43 -4.99 -8.10
N VAL A 87 -3.59 -4.47 -7.73
CA VAL A 87 -4.27 -4.68 -6.45
C VAL A 87 -5.76 -4.89 -6.68
N LYS A 88 -6.44 -5.50 -5.71
CA LYS A 88 -7.90 -5.61 -5.71
C LYS A 88 -8.54 -4.35 -5.12
N GLU A 89 -9.70 -3.98 -5.62
CA GLU A 89 -10.59 -2.94 -5.07
C GLU A 89 -11.18 -3.38 -3.72
N TYR A 90 -10.33 -3.67 -2.74
CA TYR A 90 -10.77 -4.16 -1.43
C TYR A 90 -10.23 -3.26 -0.33
N LYS A 91 -11.15 -2.50 0.28
CA LYS A 91 -10.95 -1.55 1.39
C LYS A 91 -9.85 -0.54 1.16
N LYS A 92 -8.59 -0.86 1.46
CA LYS A 92 -7.48 0.10 1.42
C LYS A 92 -6.36 -0.37 0.52
N VAL A 93 -5.82 0.58 -0.24
CA VAL A 93 -4.62 0.41 -1.07
C VAL A 93 -3.75 1.65 -0.98
N GLY A 94 -2.46 1.53 -1.26
CA GLY A 94 -1.57 2.67 -1.16
C GLY A 94 -0.12 2.37 -1.44
N VAL A 95 0.72 3.38 -1.24
CA VAL A 95 2.16 3.27 -1.32
C VAL A 95 2.82 4.15 -0.26
N LYS A 96 3.87 3.63 0.37
CA LYS A 96 4.87 4.43 1.07
C LYS A 96 6.09 4.52 0.17
N ILE A 97 6.65 5.71 0.01
CA ILE A 97 7.85 5.96 -0.80
C ILE A 97 8.89 6.54 0.16
N MET A 98 10.10 5.97 0.14
CA MET A 98 11.25 6.44 0.91
C MET A 98 12.35 6.83 -0.08
N ALA A 99 12.57 8.12 -0.25
CA ALA A 99 13.61 8.64 -1.13
C ALA A 99 14.98 8.49 -0.47
N ILE A 100 15.93 7.85 -1.15
CA ILE A 100 17.25 7.57 -0.59
C ILE A 100 18.33 8.38 -1.32
N ASP A 101 18.34 8.34 -2.65
CA ASP A 101 19.37 9.01 -3.45
C ASP A 101 18.82 9.46 -4.81
N ASN A 102 19.08 10.72 -5.15
CA ASN A 102 18.78 11.36 -6.42
C ASN A 102 17.29 11.42 -6.79
N ILE A 103 16.40 11.54 -5.80
CA ILE A 103 14.95 11.71 -5.98
C ILE A 103 14.55 13.19 -5.79
N VAL A 104 13.62 13.67 -6.62
CA VAL A 104 13.09 15.05 -6.53
C VAL A 104 11.56 15.12 -6.48
N GLY A 105 10.88 14.00 -6.71
CA GLY A 105 9.42 13.96 -6.65
C GLY A 105 8.86 12.63 -7.09
N TYR A 106 7.54 12.55 -7.04
CA TYR A 106 6.78 11.40 -7.52
C TYR A 106 5.43 11.84 -8.07
N LYS A 107 4.88 11.00 -8.94
CA LYS A 107 3.49 11.01 -9.35
C LYS A 107 2.89 9.65 -9.05
N LEU A 108 1.76 9.64 -8.35
CA LEU A 108 1.00 8.43 -8.02
C LEU A 108 -0.37 8.49 -8.69
N ARG A 109 -0.69 7.45 -9.46
CA ARG A 109 -2.01 7.23 -10.00
C ARG A 109 -2.55 5.88 -9.54
N ILE A 110 -3.78 5.85 -9.07
CA ILE A 110 -4.52 4.61 -8.79
C ILE A 110 -5.78 4.63 -9.63
N SER A 111 -5.90 3.67 -10.54
CA SER A 111 -7.03 3.60 -11.47
C SER A 111 -7.46 2.17 -11.77
N ALA A 112 -8.73 1.99 -12.09
CA ALA A 112 -9.26 0.71 -12.55
C ALA A 112 -8.51 0.22 -13.80
N ILE A 113 -8.15 -1.06 -13.84
CA ILE A 113 -7.46 -1.66 -14.99
C ILE A 113 -8.42 -1.76 -16.18
N SER A 114 -9.70 -2.01 -15.91
CA SER A 114 -10.74 -1.96 -16.93
C SER A 114 -10.79 -0.55 -17.53
N GLY A 115 -10.39 -0.42 -18.80
CA GLY A 115 -10.38 0.85 -19.52
C GLY A 115 -9.07 1.63 -19.42
N TYR A 116 -8.00 1.10 -18.84
CA TYR A 116 -6.69 1.77 -18.82
C TYR A 116 -6.22 2.16 -20.24
N PRO A 117 -5.68 3.39 -20.46
CA PRO A 117 -5.33 4.40 -19.46
C PRO A 117 -6.46 5.33 -19.03
N ASP A 118 -7.68 5.16 -19.54
CA ASP A 118 -8.84 6.04 -19.30
C ASP A 118 -9.82 5.48 -18.27
N GLY A 119 -9.42 4.40 -17.56
CA GLY A 119 -10.20 3.80 -16.48
C GLY A 119 -10.46 4.78 -15.34
N GLU A 120 -11.49 4.49 -14.54
CA GLU A 120 -11.83 5.28 -13.36
C GLU A 120 -10.59 5.50 -12.49
N THR A 121 -10.28 6.77 -12.19
CA THR A 121 -9.09 7.15 -11.45
C THR A 121 -9.49 7.70 -10.09
N VAL A 122 -9.07 7.00 -9.03
CA VAL A 122 -9.41 7.35 -7.63
C VAL A 122 -8.30 8.15 -6.95
N VAL A 123 -7.07 8.04 -7.44
CA VAL A 123 -5.92 8.86 -7.01
C VAL A 123 -5.16 9.33 -8.23
N ASN A 124 -4.82 10.61 -8.27
CA ASN A 124 -3.89 11.19 -9.24
C ASN A 124 -3.23 12.41 -8.60
N ILE A 125 -2.05 12.20 -8.02
CA ILE A 125 -1.29 13.22 -7.31
C ILE A 125 0.14 13.27 -7.85
N GLU A 126 0.73 14.45 -7.79
CA GLU A 126 2.13 14.70 -8.12
C GLU A 126 2.69 15.66 -7.09
N ASN A 127 3.75 15.26 -6.40
CA ASN A 127 4.34 16.03 -5.30
C ASN A 127 5.86 15.92 -5.33
N ASN A 128 6.51 16.90 -4.69
CA ASN A 128 7.93 16.84 -4.40
C ASN A 128 8.20 15.82 -3.30
N LEU A 129 9.35 15.17 -3.41
CA LEU A 129 9.91 14.26 -2.41
C LEU A 129 11.41 14.24 -2.62
N TYR A 130 12.17 14.62 -1.61
CA TYR A 130 13.62 14.76 -1.70
C TYR A 130 14.33 13.66 -0.92
N ASP A 131 15.63 13.50 -1.17
CA ASP A 131 16.45 12.48 -0.51
C ASP A 131 16.33 12.55 1.03
N ASN A 132 16.17 11.39 1.66
CA ASN A 132 15.90 11.18 3.09
C ASN A 132 14.51 11.61 3.56
N GLU A 133 13.60 11.94 2.65
CA GLU A 133 12.18 12.12 2.96
C GLU A 133 11.40 10.84 2.68
N GLU A 134 10.26 10.71 3.37
CA GLU A 134 9.27 9.67 3.09
C GLU A 134 7.88 10.26 3.02
N THR A 135 7.01 9.60 2.27
CA THR A 135 5.57 9.89 2.28
C THR A 135 4.78 8.61 2.17
N THR A 136 3.61 8.59 2.81
CA THR A 136 2.66 7.48 2.79
C THR A 136 1.32 7.97 2.24
N ILE A 137 0.86 7.33 1.18
CA ILE A 137 -0.43 7.62 0.54
C ILE A 137 -1.30 6.38 0.59
N ILE A 138 -2.48 6.50 1.18
CA ILE A 138 -3.46 5.40 1.30
C ILE A 138 -4.83 5.91 0.83
N TYR A 139 -5.43 5.19 -0.11
CA TYR A 139 -6.80 5.37 -0.53
C TYR A 139 -7.70 4.32 0.13
N ASN A 140 -8.87 4.74 0.63
CA ASN A 140 -9.89 3.87 1.16
C ASN A 140 -11.10 3.81 0.22
N PHE A 141 -11.30 2.69 -0.47
CA PHE A 141 -12.45 2.40 -1.34
C PHE A 141 -13.79 2.42 -0.59
N GLU A 142 -13.82 2.11 0.72
CA GLU A 142 -15.09 2.10 1.48
C GLU A 142 -15.57 3.52 1.81
N SER A 143 -14.64 4.41 2.18
CA SER A 143 -14.98 5.79 2.56
C SER A 143 -14.79 6.81 1.42
N ASN A 144 -14.16 6.41 0.32
CA ASN A 144 -13.70 7.29 -0.76
C ASN A 144 -12.81 8.43 -0.25
N GLU A 145 -11.94 8.13 0.72
CA GLU A 145 -11.02 9.08 1.33
C GLU A 145 -9.58 8.79 0.95
N LEU A 146 -8.81 9.86 0.76
CA LEU A 146 -7.37 9.83 0.53
C LEU A 146 -6.63 10.35 1.77
N PHE A 147 -5.72 9.54 2.30
CA PHE A 147 -4.81 9.91 3.37
C PHE A 147 -3.40 10.11 2.81
N ILE A 148 -2.75 11.20 3.20
CA ILE A 148 -1.36 11.54 2.84
C ILE A 148 -0.65 11.99 4.12
N ASN A 149 0.50 11.39 4.41
CA ASN A 149 1.40 11.74 5.51
C ASN A 149 2.84 11.77 5.02
#